data_AF-E8JR40-F1
#
_entry.id   AF-E8JR40-F1
#
_cell.length_a   1.000
_cell.length_b   1.000
_cell.length_c   1.000
_cell.angle_alpha   90.00
_cell.angle_beta   90.00
_cell.angle_gamma   90.00
#
_symmetry.space_group_name_H-M   'P 1'
#
loop_
_entity.id
_entity.type
_entity.pdbx_description
1 polymer ?
#
loop_
_entity_poly.entity_id
_entity_poly.type
_entity_poly.pdbx_seq_one_letter_code
_entity_poly.pdbx_strand_id
1 'polypeptide(L)'
;MEIRKNDRTVFFSDSITEWGRDKADPASLGTGFVSLVAADLLEHHRDFHLQCFNRGIGGNKVQDLLDRVDTDCLSLNPDVVILMVMIIS
;
A
#
# COMPACT_ATOMS: atom_id res chain seq x y z
N MET A 1 -1.64 9.89 -12.53
CA MET A 1 -0.96 10.26 -11.28
C MET A 1 0.44 10.71 -11.64
N GLU A 2 0.90 11.83 -11.10
CA GLU A 2 2.30 12.27 -11.28
C GLU A 2 3.13 11.65 -10.16
N ILE A 3 4.17 10.89 -10.51
CA ILE A 3 5.14 10.33 -9.55
C ILE A 3 6.33 11.28 -9.45
N ARG A 4 6.77 11.59 -8.24
CA ARG A 4 7.91 12.47 -7.95
C ARG A 4 9.02 11.72 -7.21
N LYS A 5 10.19 12.37 -7.10
CA LYS A 5 11.33 11.80 -6.40
C LYS A 5 11.05 11.71 -4.91
N ASN A 6 11.41 10.57 -4.33
CA ASN A 6 11.25 10.18 -2.94
C ASN A 6 9.80 9.94 -2.50
N ASP A 7 8.87 9.81 -3.44
CA ASP A 7 7.47 9.56 -3.11
C ASP A 7 7.29 8.27 -2.30
N ARG A 8 6.47 8.39 -1.26
CA ARG A 8 6.00 7.30 -0.42
C ARG A 8 4.60 6.88 -0.84
N THR A 9 4.51 5.72 -1.47
CA THR A 9 3.26 5.10 -1.88
C THR A 9 2.79 4.09 -0.84
N VAL A 10 1.61 4.31 -0.27
CA VAL A 10 0.97 3.37 0.66
C VAL A 10 -0.24 2.73 0.00
N PHE A 11 -0.21 1.41 -0.14
CA PHE A 11 -1.36 0.60 -0.53
C PHE A 11 -2.14 0.22 0.72
N PHE A 12 -3.34 0.78 0.89
CA PHE A 12 -4.12 0.68 2.12
C PHE A 12 -5.52 0.13 1.81
N SER A 13 -5.76 -1.14 2.15
CA SER A 13 -7.08 -1.76 2.01
C SER A 13 -7.23 -3.12 2.71
N ASP A 14 -8.08 -3.99 2.16
CA ASP A 14 -8.49 -5.31 2.62
C ASP A 14 -7.56 -6.45 2.15
N SER A 15 -8.14 -7.64 1.95
CA SER A 15 -7.47 -8.89 1.56
C SER A 15 -6.81 -8.83 0.20
N ILE A 16 -7.38 -8.13 -0.78
CA ILE A 16 -6.79 -8.10 -2.13
C ILE A 16 -5.46 -7.34 -2.09
N THR A 17 -5.40 -6.30 -1.25
CA THR A 17 -4.16 -5.55 -1.00
C THR A 17 -3.20 -6.34 -0.13
N GLU A 18 -3.68 -7.04 0.89
CA GLU A 18 -2.85 -7.83 1.81
C GLU A 18 -2.09 -8.99 1.13
N TRP A 19 -2.61 -9.51 0.02
CA TRP A 19 -2.32 -10.86 -0.49
C TRP A 19 -0.84 -11.28 -0.46
N GLY A 20 -0.55 -12.26 0.39
CA GLY A 20 0.76 -12.91 0.48
C GLY A 20 1.86 -12.09 1.16
N ARG A 21 1.56 -10.92 1.75
CA ARG A 21 2.56 -10.15 2.51
C ARG A 21 2.86 -10.82 3.85
N ASP A 22 4.12 -10.74 4.26
CA ASP A 22 4.50 -11.02 5.64
C ASP A 22 4.14 -9.82 6.51
N LYS A 23 3.33 -10.04 7.55
CA LYS A 23 2.90 -8.98 8.47
C LYS A 23 4.00 -8.63 9.49
N ALA A 24 4.97 -9.52 9.70
CA ALA A 24 6.11 -9.28 10.58
C ALA A 24 7.20 -8.44 9.91
N ASP A 25 7.26 -8.41 8.57
CA ASP A 25 8.17 -7.58 7.80
C ASP A 25 7.45 -6.35 7.21
N PRO A 26 7.71 -5.13 7.72
CA PRO A 26 7.08 -3.91 7.22
C PRO A 26 7.36 -3.60 5.75
N ALA A 27 8.43 -4.15 5.17
CA ALA A 27 8.82 -3.99 3.78
C ALA A 27 8.20 -5.05 2.85
N SER A 28 7.53 -6.07 3.41
CA SER A 28 6.90 -7.11 2.60
C SER A 28 5.73 -6.55 1.80
N LEU A 29 5.84 -6.67 0.48
CA LEU A 29 4.80 -6.25 -0.47
C LEU A 29 3.82 -7.37 -0.82
N GLY A 30 4.16 -8.61 -0.46
CA GLY A 30 3.39 -9.80 -0.78
C GLY A 30 3.58 -10.30 -2.20
N THR A 31 2.64 -11.13 -2.65
CA THR A 31 2.69 -11.83 -3.95
C THR A 31 1.51 -11.49 -4.85
N GLY A 32 0.66 -10.55 -4.43
CA GLY A 32 -0.47 -10.03 -5.19
C GLY A 32 -0.12 -8.84 -6.08
N PHE A 33 -1.15 -8.07 -6.45
CA PHE A 33 -0.99 -6.93 -7.36
C PHE A 33 -0.05 -5.84 -6.82
N VAL A 34 0.02 -5.68 -5.49
CA VAL A 34 0.88 -4.66 -4.87
C VAL A 34 2.35 -4.86 -5.23
N SER A 35 2.83 -6.11 -5.23
CA SER A 35 4.23 -6.37 -5.61
C SER A 35 4.48 -6.16 -7.09
N LEU A 36 3.51 -6.46 -7.96
CA LEU A 36 3.59 -6.19 -9.40
C LEU A 36 3.66 -4.68 -9.69
N VAL A 37 2.76 -3.89 -9.09
CA VAL A 37 2.74 -2.42 -9.28
C VAL A 37 3.99 -1.78 -8.70
N ALA A 38 4.44 -2.21 -7.52
CA ALA A 38 5.66 -1.70 -6.92
C ALA A 38 6.89 -2.04 -7.76
N ALA A 39 6.98 -3.26 -8.31
CA ALA A 39 8.07 -3.64 -9.21
C ALA A 39 8.10 -2.76 -10.46
N ASP A 40 6.94 -2.53 -11.09
CA ASP A 40 6.81 -1.66 -12.27
C ASP A 40 7.24 -0.22 -11.97
N LEU A 41 6.78 0.35 -10.84
CA LEU A 41 7.17 1.71 -10.41
C LEU A 41 8.68 1.81 -10.14
N LEU A 42 9.24 0.85 -9.42
CA LEU A 42 10.67 0.85 -9.08
C LEU A 42 11.55 0.60 -10.31
N GLU A 43 11.07 -0.17 -11.29
CA GLU A 43 11.80 -0.44 -12.54
C GLU A 43 11.82 0.78 -13.46
N HIS A 44 10.68 1.45 -13.66
CA HIS A 44 10.58 2.60 -14.56
C HIS A 44 11.08 3.91 -13.95
N HIS A 45 11.24 3.97 -12.61
CA HIS A 45 11.67 5.18 -11.89
C HIS A 45 12.84 4.91 -10.92
N ARG A 46 13.85 4.14 -11.36
CA ARG A 46 15.00 3.77 -10.50
C ARG A 46 15.70 4.95 -9.83
N ASP A 47 15.83 6.08 -10.54
CA ASP A 47 16.49 7.29 -10.03
C ASP A 47 15.63 8.14 -9.08
N PHE A 48 14.40 7.71 -8.81
CA PHE A 48 13.45 8.48 -8.01
C PHE A 48 13.44 8.04 -6.55
N HIS A 49 14.14 6.96 -6.17
CA HIS A 49 14.18 6.48 -4.77
C HIS A 49 12.79 6.30 -4.15
N LEU A 50 11.84 5.76 -4.94
CA LEU A 50 10.47 5.54 -4.50
C LEU A 50 10.40 4.53 -3.35
N GLN A 51 9.42 4.70 -2.46
CA GLN A 51 9.12 3.78 -1.39
C GLN A 51 7.69 3.28 -1.53
N CYS A 52 7.50 1.96 -1.47
CA CYS A 52 6.18 1.33 -1.54
C CYS A 52 5.91 0.56 -0.25
N PHE A 53 4.71 0.70 0.30
CA PHE A 53 4.29 0.04 1.52
C PHE A 53 2.98 -0.70 1.31
N ASN A 54 2.95 -1.98 1.64
CA ASN A 54 1.71 -2.74 1.70
C ASN A 54 1.15 -2.73 3.13
N ARG A 55 -0.04 -2.13 3.29
CA ARG A 55 -0.79 -2.03 4.54
C ARG A 55 -2.19 -2.63 4.41
N GLY A 56 -2.33 -3.61 3.52
CA GLY A 56 -3.52 -4.43 3.38
C GLY A 56 -3.74 -5.34 4.60
N ILE A 57 -5.00 -5.51 5.01
CA ILE A 57 -5.40 -6.46 6.06
C ILE A 57 -6.68 -7.18 5.62
N GLY A 58 -6.59 -8.50 5.44
CA GLY A 58 -7.73 -9.33 5.05
C GLY A 58 -8.95 -9.18 5.96
N GLY A 59 -10.13 -9.06 5.34
CA GLY A 59 -11.42 -8.96 6.03
C GLY A 59 -11.77 -7.56 6.55
N ASN A 60 -10.89 -6.57 6.41
CA ASN A 60 -11.20 -5.19 6.78
C ASN A 60 -12.29 -4.58 5.88
N LYS A 61 -13.24 -3.90 6.52
CA LYS A 61 -14.24 -3.04 5.91
C LYS A 61 -13.83 -1.58 6.04
N VAL A 62 -14.60 -0.67 5.45
CA VAL A 62 -14.37 0.78 5.53
C VAL A 62 -14.20 1.27 6.97
N GLN A 63 -14.98 0.74 7.93
CA GLN A 63 -14.88 1.13 9.34
C GLN A 63 -13.52 0.76 9.94
N ASP A 64 -13.03 -0.47 9.68
CA ASP A 64 -11.71 -0.90 10.14
C ASP A 64 -10.57 -0.06 9.52
N LEU A 65 -10.76 0.41 8.28
CA LEU A 65 -9.80 1.32 7.64
C LEU A 65 -9.77 2.69 8.34
N LEU A 66 -10.92 3.22 8.75
CA LEU A 66 -11.00 4.48 9.48
C LEU A 66 -10.30 4.36 10.85
N ASP A 67 -10.48 3.24 11.54
CA ASP A 67 -9.90 3.04 12.88
C ASP A 67 -8.37 2.94 12.88
N ARG A 68 -7.75 2.62 11.74
CA ARG A 68 -6.30 2.43 11.62
C ARG A 68 -5.62 3.38 10.63
N VAL A 69 -6.34 4.34 10.05
CA VAL A 69 -5.79 5.23 9.03
C VAL A 69 -4.58 6.01 9.55
N ASP A 70 -4.63 6.45 10.81
CA ASP A 70 -3.54 7.18 11.45
C ASP A 70 -2.27 6.32 11.59
N THR A 71 -2.40 5.09 12.09
CA THR A 71 -1.25 4.22 12.39
C THR A 71 -0.65 3.58 11.14
N ASP A 72 -1.50 3.13 10.22
CA ASP A 72 -1.06 2.30 9.12
C ASP A 72 -0.80 3.09 7.84
N CYS A 73 -1.38 4.29 7.70
CA CYS A 73 -1.24 5.12 6.53
C CYS A 73 -0.55 6.45 6.86
N LEU A 74 -1.16 7.30 7.69
CA LEU A 74 -0.68 8.67 7.90
C LEU A 74 0.67 8.72 8.62
N SER A 75 0.94 7.80 9.55
CA SER A 75 2.23 7.73 10.26
C SER A 75 3.44 7.52 9.33
N LEU A 76 3.21 6.99 8.12
CA LEU A 76 4.25 6.76 7.12
C LEU A 76 4.57 8.02 6.31
N ASN A 77 3.82 9.11 6.50
CA ASN A 77 3.86 10.34 5.70
C ASN A 77 3.74 10.04 4.19
N PRO A 78 2.60 9.50 3.72
CA PRO A 78 2.43 9.12 2.33
C PRO A 78 2.29 10.36 1.44
N ASP A 79 2.97 10.35 0.30
CA ASP A 79 2.72 11.29 -0.80
C ASP A 79 1.57 10.77 -1.68
N VAL A 80 1.42 9.44 -1.74
CA VAL A 80 0.41 8.74 -2.52
C VAL A 80 -0.24 7.67 -1.67
N VAL A 81 -1.57 7.62 -1.69
CA VAL A 81 -2.36 6.54 -1.09
C VAL A 81 -3.18 5.87 -2.18
N ILE A 82 -3.00 4.56 -2.34
CA ILE A 82 -3.81 3.73 -3.22
C ILE A 82 -4.81 2.97 -2.34
N LEU A 83 -6.08 3.34 -2.47
CA LEU A 83 -7.18 2.76 -1.73
C LEU A 83 -8.05 1.93 -2.67
N MET A 84 -8.23 0.64 -2.38
CA MET A 84 -9.11 -0.24 -3.17
C MET A 84 -10.11 -0.93 -2.26
N VAL A 85 -11.20 -0.26 -1.94
CA VAL A 85 -12.20 -0.76 -0.99
C VAL A 85 -13.28 -1.54 -1.73
N MET A 86 -13.55 -2.76 -1.29
CA MET A 86 -14.76 -3.48 -1.71
C MET A 86 -15.99 -2.90 -1.01
N ILE A 87 -16.99 -2.47 -1.79
CA ILE A 87 -18.35 -2.22 -1.27
C ILE A 87 -19.06 -3.56 -1.20
N ILE A 88 -19.38 -4.01 0.01
CA ILE A 88 -20.34 -5.08 0.24
C ILE A 88 -21.59 -4.41 0.80
N SER A 89 -22.70 -4.43 0.05
CA SER A 89 -24.00 -3.89 0.46
C SER A 89 -24.62 -4.73 1.56
#